data_AF-A0A9X1LU34-F1
#
_entry.id   AF-A0A9X1LU34-F1
#
_cell.length_a   1.000
_cell.length_b   1.000
_cell.length_c   1.000
_cell.angle_alpha   90.00
_cell.angle_beta   90.00
_cell.angle_gamma   90.00
#
_symmetry.space_group_name_H-M   'P 1'
#
loop_
_entity.id
_entity.type
_entity.pdbx_description
1 polymer ?
#
loop_
_entity_poly.entity_id
_entity_poly.type
_entity_poly.pdbx_seq_one_letter_code
_entity_poly.pdbx_strand_id
1 'polypeptide(L)'
;MANVPAGAKTPEDHKPKTAKPEKITVTVGEGDDARELPALRVTVHDIEVTVLEEALNDFEVLDQSAQLQDRNAAAFPRLLRLLVGDDDWRRILDELRGVNGRVAVEDGVAFVSDLMQALNPNS
;
A
#
# COMPACT_ATOMS: atom_id res chain seq x y z
N MET A 1 39.11 23.41 -5.63
CA MET A 1 37.68 23.74 -5.66
C MET A 1 37.10 23.18 -6.96
N ALA A 2 36.31 22.11 -6.89
CA ALA A 2 35.76 21.46 -8.08
C ALA A 2 34.45 22.14 -8.50
N ASN A 3 34.39 22.58 -9.75
CA ASN A 3 33.27 23.29 -10.36
C ASN A 3 32.26 22.27 -10.92
N VAL A 4 31.09 22.13 -10.29
CA VAL A 4 30.01 21.27 -10.80
C VAL A 4 29.03 22.14 -11.59
N PRO A 5 28.79 21.86 -12.89
CA PRO A 5 27.91 22.68 -13.72
C PRO A 5 26.42 22.53 -13.34
N ALA A 6 25.70 23.65 -13.37
CA ALA A 6 24.26 23.74 -13.12
C ALA A 6 23.48 23.02 -14.23
N GLY A 7 22.82 21.92 -13.87
CA GLY A 7 22.05 21.10 -14.81
C GLY A 7 21.94 19.61 -14.44
N ALA A 8 22.54 19.17 -13.33
CA ALA A 8 22.35 17.81 -12.81
C ALA A 8 20.89 17.65 -12.33
N LYS A 9 20.08 16.97 -13.15
CA LYS A 9 18.82 16.38 -12.69
C LYS A 9 19.15 15.43 -11.55
N THR A 10 18.66 15.72 -10.35
CA THR A 10 18.73 14.83 -9.20
C THR A 10 18.19 13.46 -9.62
N PRO A 11 18.93 12.35 -9.46
CA PRO A 11 18.32 11.04 -9.63
C PRO A 11 17.25 10.89 -8.55
N GLU A 12 15.99 10.67 -8.95
CA GLU A 12 14.89 10.23 -8.09
C GLU A 12 15.11 8.79 -7.56
N ASP A 13 16.35 8.43 -7.20
CA ASP A 13 16.83 7.03 -7.19
C ASP A 13 17.24 6.55 -5.79
N HIS A 14 16.58 7.05 -4.75
CA HIS A 14 16.76 6.59 -3.37
C HIS A 14 15.44 6.48 -2.60
N LYS A 15 14.36 6.00 -3.24
CA LYS A 15 13.29 5.38 -2.47
C LYS A 15 13.80 4.02 -1.99
N PRO A 16 13.75 3.69 -0.68
CA PRO A 16 14.17 2.36 -0.22
C PRO A 16 13.41 1.32 -1.02
N LYS A 17 14.13 0.32 -1.55
CA LYS A 17 13.52 -0.80 -2.29
C LYS A 17 12.47 -1.43 -1.39
N THR A 18 11.20 -1.22 -1.72
CA THR A 18 10.12 -1.92 -1.07
C THR A 18 10.38 -3.42 -1.22
N ALA A 19 10.25 -4.19 -0.14
CA ALA A 19 10.51 -5.62 -0.17
C ALA A 19 9.61 -6.26 -1.22
N LYS A 20 10.15 -7.19 -2.03
CA LYS A 20 9.35 -7.90 -3.03
C LYS A 20 8.21 -8.66 -2.31
N PRO A 21 6.99 -8.64 -2.84
CA PRO A 21 5.87 -9.31 -2.21
C PRO A 21 6.12 -10.83 -2.18
N GLU A 22 5.90 -11.44 -1.03
CA GLU A 22 5.93 -12.88 -0.83
C GLU A 22 4.54 -13.48 -1.10
N LYS A 23 4.47 -14.52 -1.91
CA LYS A 23 3.23 -15.27 -2.12
C LYS A 23 3.00 -16.22 -0.95
N ILE A 24 1.86 -16.10 -0.29
CA ILE A 24 1.45 -16.93 0.83
C ILE A 24 0.03 -17.44 0.63
N THR A 25 -0.35 -18.43 1.44
CA THR A 25 -1.73 -18.87 1.58
C THR A 25 -2.24 -18.45 2.95
N VAL A 26 -3.42 -17.84 3.01
CA VAL A 26 -4.05 -17.41 4.26
C VAL A 26 -5.43 -18.03 4.41
N THR A 27 -5.78 -18.40 5.63
CA THR A 27 -7.11 -18.88 5.98
C THR A 27 -7.99 -17.68 6.29
N VAL A 28 -9.08 -17.53 5.55
CA VAL A 28 -10.07 -16.46 5.73
C VAL A 28 -11.40 -17.08 6.14
N GLY A 29 -12.05 -16.51 7.14
CA GLY A 29 -13.27 -17.07 7.75
C GLY A 29 -12.99 -17.85 9.02
N GLU A 30 -14.05 -18.27 9.71
CA GLU A 30 -13.98 -18.98 10.99
C GLU A 30 -14.91 -20.20 10.96
N GLY A 31 -14.52 -21.29 11.63
CA GLY A 31 -15.32 -22.52 11.65
C GLY A 31 -15.38 -23.25 10.31
N ASP A 32 -16.54 -23.80 9.98
CA ASP A 32 -16.74 -24.62 8.77
C ASP A 32 -16.69 -23.82 7.45
N ASP A 33 -16.74 -22.49 7.52
CA ASP A 33 -16.66 -21.57 6.36
C ASP A 33 -15.23 -21.09 6.06
N ALA A 34 -14.24 -21.55 6.85
CA ALA A 34 -12.85 -21.17 6.65
C ALA A 34 -12.32 -21.68 5.30
N ARG A 35 -11.77 -20.76 4.50
CA ARG A 35 -11.21 -21.06 3.17
C ARG A 35 -9.78 -20.58 3.05
N GLU A 36 -8.95 -21.38 2.38
CA GLU A 36 -7.58 -21.02 2.04
C GLU A 36 -7.56 -20.21 0.74
N LEU A 37 -6.98 -19.02 0.80
CA LEU A 37 -6.86 -18.12 -0.34
C LEU A 37 -5.41 -17.69 -0.56
N PRO A 38 -4.99 -17.52 -1.83
CA PRO A 38 -3.69 -16.94 -2.15
C PRO A 38 -3.67 -15.45 -1.79
N ALA A 39 -2.54 -15.01 -1.23
CA ALA A 39 -2.31 -13.62 -0.86
C ALA A 39 -0.85 -13.21 -1.09
N LEU A 40 -0.64 -11.91 -1.17
CA LEU A 40 0.67 -11.28 -1.18
C LEU A 40 0.94 -10.66 0.19
N ARG A 41 2.07 -11.01 0.79
CA ARG A 41 2.60 -10.38 1.99
C ARG A 41 3.72 -9.42 1.61
N VAL A 42 3.66 -8.20 2.13
CA VAL A 42 4.66 -7.16 1.87
C VAL A 42 4.87 -6.27 3.07
N THR A 43 6.08 -5.77 3.26
CA THR A 43 6.40 -4.81 4.31
C THR A 43 6.53 -3.42 3.71
N VAL A 44 5.76 -2.47 4.23
CA VAL A 44 5.77 -1.06 3.83
C VAL A 44 5.87 -0.22 5.10
N HIS A 45 6.88 0.65 5.18
CA HIS A 45 7.11 1.53 6.35
C HIS A 45 7.17 0.75 7.69
N ASP A 46 7.84 -0.40 7.68
CA ASP A 46 7.95 -1.34 8.81
C ASP A 46 6.63 -2.01 9.24
N ILE A 47 5.55 -1.82 8.46
CA ILE A 47 4.24 -2.44 8.67
C ILE A 47 4.10 -3.63 7.72
N GLU A 48 3.86 -4.82 8.26
CA GLU A 48 3.51 -5.99 7.45
C GLU A 48 2.05 -5.88 6.98
N VAL A 49 1.83 -6.08 5.69
CA VAL A 49 0.53 -6.00 5.03
C VAL A 49 0.30 -7.29 4.26
N THR A 50 -0.88 -7.87 4.42
CA THR A 50 -1.35 -9.00 3.61
C THR A 50 -2.48 -8.52 2.71
N VAL A 51 -2.38 -8.82 1.42
CA VAL A 51 -3.38 -8.47 0.41
C VAL A 51 -3.81 -9.73 -0.32
N LEU A 52 -5.10 -10.07 -0.27
CA LEU A 52 -5.63 -11.22 -0.99
C LEU A 52 -5.49 -11.01 -2.51
N GLU A 53 -5.16 -12.06 -3.27
CA GLU A 53 -5.13 -11.94 -4.74
C GLU A 53 -6.51 -11.59 -5.31
N GLU A 54 -7.60 -12.00 -4.65
CA GLU A 54 -8.96 -11.60 -5.05
C GLU A 54 -9.23 -10.10 -4.85
N ALA A 55 -8.67 -9.48 -3.80
CA ALA A 55 -8.81 -8.05 -3.56
C ALA A 55 -8.08 -7.21 -4.63
N LEU A 56 -6.95 -7.70 -5.15
CA LEU A 56 -6.27 -7.08 -6.29
C LEU A 56 -7.06 -7.17 -7.60
N ASN A 57 -7.93 -8.17 -7.72
CA ASN A 57 -8.79 -8.40 -8.89
C ASN A 57 -10.21 -7.87 -8.69
N ASP A 58 -10.45 -7.05 -7.66
CA ASP A 58 -11.75 -6.42 -7.41
C ASP A 58 -11.99 -5.26 -8.38
N PHE A 59 -13.18 -5.21 -8.97
CA PHE A 59 -13.59 -4.13 -9.86
C PHE A 59 -13.64 -2.78 -9.14
N GLU A 60 -13.95 -2.74 -7.84
CA GLU A 60 -13.98 -1.50 -7.07
C GLU A 60 -12.59 -0.85 -6.94
N VAL A 61 -11.52 -1.65 -6.98
CA VAL A 61 -10.13 -1.14 -6.97
C VAL A 61 -9.84 -0.35 -8.25
N LEU A 62 -10.41 -0.74 -9.40
CA LEU A 62 -10.28 0.01 -10.65
C LEU A 62 -10.96 1.38 -10.56
N ASP A 63 -12.16 1.45 -9.95
CA ASP A 63 -12.87 2.72 -9.75
C ASP A 63 -12.06 3.67 -8.86
N GLN A 64 -11.54 3.19 -7.73
CA GLN A 64 -10.71 4.03 -6.86
C GLN A 64 -9.41 4.45 -7.55
N SER A 65 -8.80 3.58 -8.35
CA SER A 65 -7.60 3.89 -9.13
C SER A 65 -7.87 5.00 -10.17
N ALA A 66 -9.02 4.98 -10.82
CA ALA A 66 -9.43 6.06 -11.73
C ALA A 66 -9.59 7.39 -11.00
N GLN A 67 -10.23 7.39 -9.82
CA GLN A 67 -10.35 8.60 -9.00
C GLN A 67 -8.99 9.17 -8.58
N LEU A 68 -8.01 8.33 -8.28
CA LEU A 68 -6.65 8.77 -7.97
C LEU A 68 -5.95 9.41 -9.18
N GLN A 69 -6.16 8.87 -10.38
CA GLN A 69 -5.64 9.46 -11.62
C GLN A 69 -6.23 10.86 -11.88
N ASP A 70 -7.50 11.06 -11.50
CA ASP A 70 -8.18 12.37 -11.52
C ASP A 70 -7.77 13.30 -10.36
N ARG A 71 -6.68 12.97 -9.65
CA ARG A 71 -6.12 13.73 -8.52
C ARG A 71 -7.07 13.83 -7.32
N ASN A 72 -8.01 12.90 -7.18
CA ASN A 72 -8.88 12.83 -6.01
C ASN A 72 -8.19 12.07 -4.86
N ALA A 73 -7.45 12.78 -4.02
CA ALA A 73 -6.79 12.18 -2.86
C ALA A 73 -7.75 11.55 -1.84
N ALA A 74 -9.05 11.87 -1.87
CA ALA A 74 -10.03 11.27 -0.98
C ALA A 74 -10.30 9.77 -1.29
N ALA A 75 -9.83 9.27 -2.44
CA ALA A 75 -9.95 7.85 -2.79
C ALA A 75 -8.92 6.97 -2.06
N PHE A 76 -7.80 7.53 -1.56
CA PHE A 76 -6.73 6.76 -0.90
C PHE A 76 -7.21 5.90 0.29
N PRO A 77 -8.00 6.42 1.25
CA PRO A 77 -8.47 5.63 2.39
C PRO A 77 -9.39 4.47 1.97
N ARG A 78 -10.24 4.69 0.95
CA ARG A 78 -11.13 3.65 0.43
C ARG A 78 -10.35 2.57 -0.32
N LEU A 79 -9.37 2.97 -1.14
CA LEU A 79 -8.49 2.03 -1.82
C LEU A 79 -7.76 1.12 -0.82
N LEU A 80 -7.15 1.69 0.22
CA LEU A 80 -6.47 0.89 1.26
C LEU A 80 -7.43 -0.13 1.88
N ARG A 81 -8.64 0.31 2.26
CA ARG A 81 -9.65 -0.55 2.89
C ARG A 81 -10.11 -1.68 1.96
N LEU A 82 -10.23 -1.45 0.66
CA LEU A 82 -10.55 -2.50 -0.32
C LEU A 82 -9.43 -3.55 -0.42
N LEU A 83 -8.17 -3.12 -0.34
CA LEU A 83 -7.02 -4.02 -0.49
C LEU A 83 -6.80 -4.91 0.74
N VAL A 84 -6.92 -4.34 1.95
CA VAL A 84 -6.55 -5.04 3.19
C VAL A 84 -7.75 -5.46 4.05
N GLY A 85 -8.95 -4.98 3.73
CA GLY A 85 -10.14 -5.20 4.56
C GLY A 85 -10.20 -4.31 5.81
N ASP A 86 -11.30 -4.40 6.56
CA ASP A 86 -11.63 -3.48 7.64
C ASP A 86 -10.68 -3.56 8.84
N ASP A 87 -10.28 -4.76 9.23
CA ASP A 87 -9.51 -4.98 10.45
C ASP A 87 -8.05 -4.57 10.27
N ASP A 88 -7.42 -4.99 9.17
CA ASP A 88 -6.06 -4.54 8.84
C ASP A 88 -6.03 -3.05 8.51
N TRP A 89 -7.08 -2.49 7.91
CA TRP A 89 -7.16 -1.03 7.69
C TRP A 89 -7.07 -0.26 9.01
N ARG A 90 -7.80 -0.69 10.06
CA ARG A 90 -7.71 -0.03 11.38
C ARG A 90 -6.32 -0.18 11.98
N ARG A 91 -5.76 -1.40 11.93
CA ARG A 91 -4.42 -1.71 12.46
C ARG A 91 -3.35 -0.82 11.80
N ILE A 92 -3.34 -0.76 10.47
CA ILE A 92 -2.40 0.06 9.70
C ILE A 92 -2.55 1.53 10.08
N LEU A 93 -3.78 2.05 10.17
CA LEU A 93 -3.98 3.43 10.59
C LEU A 93 -3.44 3.68 12.00
N ASP A 94 -3.64 2.75 12.94
CA ASP A 94 -3.14 2.88 14.30
C ASP A 94 -1.61 2.85 14.36
N GLU A 95 -0.95 2.06 13.51
CA GLU A 95 0.51 2.04 13.35
C GLU A 95 1.05 3.33 12.71
N LEU A 96 0.29 3.95 11.80
CA LEU A 96 0.64 5.22 11.16
C LEU A 96 0.31 6.46 12.02
N ARG A 97 -0.38 6.33 13.15
CA ARG A 97 -0.73 7.50 13.98
C ARG A 97 0.52 8.12 14.59
N GLY A 98 0.67 9.42 14.38
CA GLY A 98 1.68 10.21 15.07
C GLY A 98 1.36 10.46 16.54
N VAL A 99 2.22 11.23 17.21
CA VAL A 99 2.11 11.55 18.66
C VAL A 99 0.77 12.20 19.03
N ASN A 100 0.12 12.90 18.09
CA ASN A 100 -1.20 13.52 18.26
C ASN A 100 -2.38 12.54 18.10
N GLY A 101 -2.11 11.25 17.88
CA GLY A 101 -3.12 10.22 17.65
C GLY A 101 -3.80 10.30 16.28
N ARG A 102 -3.23 11.03 15.32
CA ARG A 102 -3.78 11.19 13.96
C ARG A 102 -2.75 10.72 12.93
N VAL A 103 -3.25 10.24 11.79
CA VAL A 103 -2.42 9.96 10.62
C VAL A 103 -2.33 11.25 9.80
N ALA A 104 -1.11 11.70 9.47
CA ALA A 104 -0.95 12.83 8.55
C ALA A 104 -1.39 12.40 7.14
N VAL A 105 -1.95 13.34 6.36
CA VAL A 105 -2.43 13.03 5.00
C VAL A 105 -1.27 12.53 4.15
N GLU A 106 -0.12 13.18 4.27
CA GLU A 106 1.11 12.86 3.56
C GLU A 106 1.59 11.44 3.87
N ASP A 107 1.59 11.04 5.14
CA ASP A 107 2.01 9.70 5.56
C ASP A 107 1.06 8.62 5.04
N GLY A 108 -0.26 8.86 5.13
CA GLY A 108 -1.26 7.94 4.61
C GLY A 108 -1.17 7.78 3.08
N VAL A 109 -0.99 8.89 2.35
CA VAL A 109 -0.83 8.87 0.89
C VAL A 109 0.46 8.16 0.48
N ALA A 110 1.57 8.44 1.18
CA ALA A 110 2.86 7.81 0.92
C ALA A 110 2.77 6.29 1.14
N PHE A 111 2.18 5.86 2.25
CA PHE A 111 1.99 4.45 2.56
C PHE A 111 1.19 3.71 1.47
N VAL A 112 0.03 4.23 1.07
CA VAL A 112 -0.81 3.55 0.06
C VAL A 112 -0.12 3.53 -1.30
N SER A 113 0.58 4.61 -1.66
CA SER A 113 1.35 4.68 -2.91
C SER A 113 2.48 3.65 -2.93
N ASP A 114 3.20 3.52 -1.82
CA ASP A 114 4.30 2.56 -1.66
C ASP A 114 3.80 1.11 -1.64
N LEU A 115 2.64 0.88 -1.02
CA LEU A 115 1.96 -0.42 -1.05
C LEU A 115 1.58 -0.81 -2.48
N MET A 116 0.91 0.07 -3.23
CA MET A 116 0.54 -0.18 -4.62
C MET A 116 1.77 -0.44 -5.51
N GLN A 117 2.86 0.30 -5.27
CA GLN A 117 4.12 0.08 -5.97
C GLN A 117 4.72 -1.29 -5.65
N ALA A 118 4.72 -1.69 -4.38
CA ALA A 118 5.26 -2.97 -3.94
C ALA A 118 4.47 -4.16 -4.48
N LEU A 119 3.15 -4.01 -4.61
CA LEU A 119 2.27 -5.05 -5.15
C LEU A 119 2.34 -5.16 -6.67
N ASN A 120 2.91 -4.17 -7.37
CA ASN A 120 3.01 -4.19 -8.82
C ASN A 120 4.05 -5.24 -9.29
N PRO A 121 3.65 -6.27 -10.06
CA PRO A 121 4.56 -7.32 -10.51
C PRO A 121 5.64 -6.83 -11.49
N ASN A 122 5.50 -5.63 -12.06
CA ASN A 122 6.43 -5.05 -13.03
C ASN A 122 7.37 -3.98 -12.43
N SER A 123 7.34 -3.75 -11.10
CA SER A 123 8.18 -2.73 -10.45
C SER A 123 9.58 -3.19 -10.11
#